data_AF-A0A947GMF2-F1
#
_entry.id   AF-A0A947GMF2-F1
#
_cell.length_a   1.000
_cell.length_b   1.000
_cell.length_c   1.000
_cell.angle_alpha   90.00
_cell.angle_beta   90.00
_cell.angle_gamma   90.00
#
_symmetry.space_group_name_H-M   'P 1'
#
loop_
_entity.id
_entity.type
_entity.pdbx_description
1 polymer ?
#
loop_
_entity_poly.entity_id
_entity_poly.type
_entity_poly.pdbx_seq_one_letter_code
_entity_poly.pdbx_strand_id
1 'polypeptide(L)'
;MASPFNQDKTPALLLIAPFFLWGTAMVAMKGVLDTTTPLFLATLRLVPAGILVLIVAALLGRKPPQSWQGWAWIGGFALVDGTLFQGFLAEGLQRTGAGLGSVMIDSQPIAVALMARFLFQEIVGPLGWLGLGLGIVGISLLGLPDEWILQTISNLTTSLSTGNWPSSAATSIGLFPLEQDLLTTMLGHGEWLMLLAALSMAVGTVMITYVARHVDPVVATGWHMIFGGLPLLGLSTYTEVQQWQGITTSGWLAILYSTVFGSAIAYGVFFYLASKGNLTSLSALTFLTPVFALTFSTSLLAENLTAIQWTGVGFTLVSIYLVNQRDMLTKSLMRFLAGPAIMGMAETINPKLSKTLSNWLHSHSSVDSSPEEV
;
A
#
# COMPACT_ATOMS: atom_id res chain seq x y z
N MET A 1 13.34 -9.41 -25.86
CA MET A 1 12.26 -8.51 -25.37
C MET A 1 11.12 -9.39 -24.90
N ALA A 2 10.72 -9.30 -23.63
CA ALA A 2 9.50 -9.97 -23.17
C ALA A 2 8.29 -9.25 -23.78
N SER A 3 7.27 -10.00 -24.22
CA SER A 3 6.03 -9.42 -24.72
C SER A 3 5.40 -8.49 -23.66
N PRO A 4 4.82 -7.34 -24.05
CA PRO A 4 4.14 -6.46 -23.10
C PRO A 4 3.03 -7.22 -22.36
N PHE A 5 2.87 -6.93 -21.07
CA PHE A 5 1.84 -7.53 -20.24
C PHE A 5 0.45 -7.18 -20.76
N ASN A 6 -0.33 -8.21 -21.08
CA ASN A 6 -1.72 -8.06 -21.47
C ASN A 6 -2.59 -8.54 -20.29
N GLN A 7 -3.23 -7.59 -19.59
CA GLN A 7 -4.12 -7.89 -18.47
C GLN A 7 -5.28 -8.79 -18.89
N ASP A 8 -5.80 -8.60 -20.10
CA ASP A 8 -6.97 -9.34 -20.61
C ASP A 8 -6.69 -10.83 -20.82
N LYS A 9 -5.41 -11.22 -20.94
CA LYS A 9 -4.98 -12.63 -21.08
C LYS A 9 -4.52 -13.25 -19.76
N THR A 10 -4.36 -12.48 -18.70
CA THR A 10 -3.91 -13.00 -17.41
C THR A 10 -5.13 -13.49 -16.61
N PRO A 11 -5.14 -14.74 -16.10
CA PRO A 11 -6.27 -15.24 -15.33
C PRO A 11 -6.54 -14.34 -14.11
N ALA A 12 -7.80 -13.94 -13.92
CA ALA A 12 -8.20 -13.08 -12.79
C ALA A 12 -7.76 -13.63 -11.44
N LEU A 13 -7.76 -14.96 -11.28
CA LEU A 13 -7.26 -15.64 -10.09
C LEU A 13 -5.80 -15.29 -9.79
N LEU A 14 -4.93 -15.21 -10.80
CA LEU A 14 -3.51 -14.90 -10.62
C LEU A 14 -3.29 -13.42 -10.29
N LEU A 15 -4.20 -12.55 -10.72
CA LEU A 15 -4.19 -11.13 -10.34
C LEU A 15 -4.67 -10.93 -8.90
N ILE A 16 -5.69 -11.67 -8.45
CA ILE A 16 -6.28 -11.52 -7.10
C ILE A 16 -5.48 -12.27 -6.03
N ALA A 17 -4.84 -13.39 -6.39
CA ALA A 17 -4.20 -14.29 -5.43
C ALA A 17 -3.20 -13.62 -4.48
N PRO A 18 -2.27 -12.73 -4.91
CA PRO A 18 -1.33 -12.11 -3.98
C PRO A 18 -2.03 -11.35 -2.85
N PHE A 19 -3.11 -10.63 -3.18
CA PHE A 19 -3.84 -9.78 -2.24
C PHE A 19 -4.69 -10.60 -1.27
N PHE A 20 -5.31 -11.69 -1.76
CA PHE A 20 -5.96 -12.67 -0.89
C PHE A 20 -4.96 -13.30 0.10
N LEU A 21 -3.81 -13.75 -0.41
CA LEU A 21 -2.80 -14.42 0.39
C LEU A 21 -2.12 -13.47 1.39
N TRP A 22 -1.91 -12.20 1.05
CA TRP A 22 -1.42 -11.20 2.00
C TRP A 22 -2.44 -10.91 3.10
N GLY A 23 -3.72 -10.75 2.74
CA GLY A 23 -4.78 -10.48 3.71
C GLY A 23 -4.91 -11.60 4.73
N THR A 24 -4.93 -12.85 4.30
CA THR A 24 -5.00 -14.00 5.22
C THR A 24 -3.69 -14.25 5.97
N ALA A 25 -2.53 -14.00 5.35
CA ALA A 25 -1.23 -14.15 6.02
C ALA A 25 -1.03 -13.13 7.14
N MET A 26 -1.53 -11.90 6.99
CA MET A 26 -1.52 -10.89 8.05
C MET A 26 -2.30 -11.37 9.27
N VAL A 27 -3.47 -11.99 9.06
CA VAL A 27 -4.28 -12.58 10.14
C VAL A 27 -3.54 -13.73 10.82
N ALA A 28 -2.92 -14.63 10.03
CA ALA A 28 -2.13 -15.72 10.57
C ALA A 28 -0.93 -15.22 11.42
N MET A 29 -0.25 -14.16 10.96
CA MET A 29 0.85 -13.55 11.69
C MET A 29 0.39 -12.91 12.99
N LYS A 30 -0.71 -12.15 12.96
CA LYS A 30 -1.24 -11.50 14.16
C LYS A 30 -1.59 -12.53 15.24
N GLY A 31 -2.15 -13.67 14.86
CA GLY A 31 -2.49 -14.75 15.78
C GLY A 31 -1.30 -15.45 16.45
N VAL A 32 -0.06 -15.30 15.93
CA VAL A 32 1.15 -15.89 16.54
C VAL A 32 2.04 -14.86 17.25
N LEU A 33 1.87 -13.56 16.96
CA LEU A 33 2.71 -12.47 17.48
C LEU A 33 2.70 -12.30 19.00
N ASP A 34 1.72 -12.86 19.71
CA ASP A 34 1.69 -12.88 21.18
C ASP A 34 2.61 -13.96 21.79
N THR A 35 3.09 -14.89 20.95
CA THR A 35 3.91 -16.05 21.36
C THR A 35 5.33 -16.04 20.78
N THR A 36 5.65 -15.02 19.99
CA THR A 36 6.94 -14.81 19.33
C THR A 36 7.25 -13.31 19.28
N THR A 37 8.38 -12.95 18.69
CA THR A 37 8.83 -11.57 18.58
C THR A 37 8.72 -11.09 17.13
N PRO A 38 8.41 -9.81 16.88
CA PRO A 38 8.08 -9.31 15.55
C PRO A 38 9.22 -9.46 14.53
N LEU A 39 10.46 -9.08 14.88
CA LEU A 39 11.59 -9.14 13.96
C LEU A 39 12.01 -10.59 13.66
N PHE A 40 11.91 -11.47 14.67
CA PHE A 40 12.10 -12.91 14.48
C PHE A 40 11.05 -13.49 13.53
N LEU A 41 9.77 -13.15 13.72
CA LEU A 41 8.69 -13.58 12.84
C LEU A 41 8.91 -13.09 11.39
N ALA A 42 9.31 -11.82 11.22
CA ALA A 42 9.64 -11.26 9.91
C ALA A 42 10.75 -12.07 9.23
N THR A 43 11.79 -12.43 9.99
CA THR A 43 12.90 -13.26 9.51
C THR A 43 12.45 -14.65 9.08
N LEU A 44 11.66 -15.34 9.92
CA LEU A 44 11.14 -16.68 9.64
C LEU A 44 10.22 -16.70 8.41
N ARG A 45 9.57 -15.57 8.11
CA ARG A 45 8.86 -15.38 6.85
C ARG A 45 9.83 -15.20 5.68
N LEU A 46 10.74 -14.24 5.79
CA LEU A 46 11.51 -13.75 4.65
C LEU A 46 12.57 -14.71 4.18
N VAL A 47 13.45 -15.18 5.07
CA VAL A 47 14.62 -15.95 4.67
C VAL A 47 14.20 -17.29 4.06
N PRO A 48 13.31 -18.09 4.68
CA PRO A 48 12.85 -19.33 4.08
C PRO A 48 12.03 -19.10 2.80
N ALA A 49 11.20 -18.06 2.74
CA ALA A 49 10.46 -17.73 1.52
C ALA A 49 11.40 -17.38 0.36
N GLY A 50 12.44 -16.58 0.61
CA GLY A 50 13.45 -16.24 -0.39
C GLY A 50 14.18 -17.46 -0.93
N ILE A 51 14.53 -18.41 -0.05
CA ILE A 51 15.11 -19.71 -0.44
C ILE A 51 14.12 -20.48 -1.33
N LEU A 52 12.85 -20.59 -0.94
CA LEU A 52 11.82 -21.28 -1.73
C LEU A 52 11.66 -20.64 -3.11
N VAL A 53 11.61 -19.31 -3.19
CA VAL A 53 11.51 -18.58 -4.46
C VAL A 53 12.73 -18.85 -5.34
N LEU A 54 13.95 -18.86 -4.77
CA LEU A 54 15.17 -19.17 -5.53
C LEU A 54 15.22 -20.62 -6.01
N ILE A 55 14.74 -21.58 -5.21
CA ILE A 55 14.61 -22.98 -5.63
C ILE A 55 13.67 -23.06 -6.83
N VAL A 56 12.49 -22.46 -6.75
CA VAL A 56 11.52 -22.43 -7.86
C VAL A 56 12.12 -21.72 -9.08
N ALA A 57 12.82 -20.60 -8.90
CA ALA A 57 13.46 -19.88 -9.98
C ALA A 57 14.53 -20.73 -10.68
N ALA A 58 15.35 -21.47 -9.92
CA ALA A 58 16.35 -22.39 -10.45
C ALA A 58 15.69 -23.56 -11.21
N LEU A 59 14.62 -24.14 -10.67
CA LEU A 59 13.84 -25.20 -11.33
C LEU A 59 13.19 -24.72 -12.63
N LEU A 60 12.80 -23.45 -12.70
CA LEU A 60 12.29 -22.80 -13.91
C LEU A 60 13.40 -22.33 -14.87
N GLY A 61 14.67 -22.66 -14.60
CA GLY A 61 15.81 -22.29 -15.45
C GLY A 61 16.07 -20.79 -15.52
N ARG A 62 15.65 -20.02 -14.51
CA ARG A 62 15.89 -18.57 -14.45
C ARG A 62 17.37 -18.29 -14.20
N LYS A 63 17.91 -17.28 -14.89
CA LYS A 63 19.34 -16.95 -14.81
C LYS A 63 19.63 -16.19 -13.50
N PRO A 64 20.72 -16.54 -12.78
CA PRO A 64 21.16 -15.78 -11.61
C PRO A 64 21.63 -14.36 -12.01
N PRO A 65 21.76 -13.43 -11.06
CA PRO A 65 22.30 -12.09 -11.33
C PRO A 65 23.74 -12.20 -11.85
N GLN A 66 24.02 -11.55 -12.98
CA GLN A 66 25.32 -11.67 -13.67
C GLN A 66 26.22 -10.43 -13.51
N SER A 67 25.66 -9.30 -13.09
CA SER A 67 26.38 -8.02 -12.98
C SER A 67 26.42 -7.53 -11.55
N TRP A 68 27.51 -6.82 -11.20
CA TRP A 68 27.61 -6.10 -9.92
C TRP A 68 26.47 -5.08 -9.73
N GLN A 69 26.07 -4.40 -10.82
CA GLN A 69 24.93 -3.49 -10.82
C GLN A 69 23.64 -4.20 -10.42
N GLY A 70 23.42 -5.43 -10.90
CA GLY A 70 22.29 -6.26 -10.49
C GLY A 70 22.30 -6.55 -8.99
N TRP A 71 23.46 -6.91 -8.43
CA TRP A 71 23.62 -7.11 -7.00
C TRP A 71 23.41 -5.83 -6.18
N ALA A 72 23.90 -4.68 -6.65
CA ALA A 72 23.68 -3.39 -5.99
C ALA A 72 22.19 -3.02 -5.96
N TRP A 73 21.46 -3.24 -7.05
CA TRP A 73 20.01 -3.04 -7.12
C TRP A 73 19.25 -4.00 -6.20
N ILE A 74 19.63 -5.28 -6.18
CA ILE A 74 19.08 -6.27 -5.23
C ILE A 74 19.33 -5.81 -3.80
N GLY A 75 20.54 -5.36 -3.47
CA GLY A 75 20.89 -4.90 -2.12
C GLY A 75 20.08 -3.68 -1.68
N GLY A 76 19.94 -2.68 -2.55
CA GLY A 76 19.07 -1.52 -2.29
C GLY A 76 17.61 -1.93 -2.10
N PHE A 77 17.10 -2.82 -2.94
CA PHE A 77 15.73 -3.33 -2.83
C PHE A 77 15.53 -4.18 -1.56
N ALA A 78 16.52 -4.99 -1.18
CA ALA A 78 16.51 -5.77 0.06
C ALA A 78 16.51 -4.88 1.31
N LEU A 79 17.18 -3.73 1.28
CA LEU A 79 17.15 -2.78 2.38
C LEU A 79 15.77 -2.13 2.51
N VAL A 80 15.25 -1.56 1.42
CA VAL A 80 13.98 -0.81 1.43
C VAL A 80 12.77 -1.73 1.62
N ASP A 81 12.62 -2.73 0.76
CA ASP A 81 11.45 -3.61 0.79
C ASP A 81 11.66 -4.80 1.74
N GLY A 82 12.85 -5.38 1.73
CA GLY A 82 13.13 -6.56 2.56
C GLY A 82 13.32 -6.25 4.05
N THR A 83 14.04 -5.19 4.40
CA THR A 83 14.38 -4.87 5.80
C THR A 83 13.42 -3.85 6.39
N LEU A 84 13.36 -2.65 5.80
CA LEU A 84 12.60 -1.53 6.37
C LEU A 84 11.10 -1.84 6.34
N PHE A 85 10.55 -2.17 5.17
CA PHE A 85 9.13 -2.48 5.06
C PHE A 85 8.71 -3.64 5.98
N GLN A 86 9.44 -4.76 5.96
CA GLN A 86 9.05 -5.94 6.76
C GLN A 86 9.28 -5.75 8.26
N GLY A 87 10.31 -5.01 8.66
CA GLY A 87 10.54 -4.64 10.05
C GLY A 87 9.41 -3.75 10.58
N PHE A 88 9.08 -2.68 9.85
CA PHE A 88 7.97 -1.81 10.21
C PHE A 88 6.61 -2.53 10.19
N LEU A 89 6.39 -3.43 9.23
CA LEU A 89 5.19 -4.26 9.17
C LEU A 89 5.08 -5.17 10.39
N ALA A 90 6.16 -5.87 10.78
CA ALA A 90 6.09 -6.80 11.89
C ALA A 90 5.91 -6.09 13.25
N GLU A 91 6.67 -5.02 13.49
CA GLU A 91 6.55 -4.20 14.70
C GLU A 91 5.20 -3.49 14.77
N GLY A 92 4.74 -2.94 13.65
CA GLY A 92 3.42 -2.32 13.56
C GLY A 92 2.32 -3.34 13.83
N LEU A 93 2.42 -4.55 13.28
CA LEU A 93 1.39 -5.59 13.38
C LEU A 93 1.27 -6.11 14.81
N GLN A 94 2.36 -6.13 15.58
CA GLN A 94 2.31 -6.48 16.99
C GLN A 94 1.47 -5.47 17.78
N ARG A 95 1.55 -4.19 17.44
CA ARG A 95 0.94 -3.08 18.19
C ARG A 95 -0.43 -2.65 17.65
N THR A 96 -0.81 -3.12 16.46
CA THR A 96 -2.10 -2.84 15.82
C THR A 96 -2.83 -4.13 15.45
N GLY A 97 -3.94 -4.05 14.72
CA GLY A 97 -4.68 -5.21 14.20
C GLY A 97 -4.26 -5.63 12.78
N ALA A 98 -4.53 -6.87 12.40
CA ALA A 98 -4.35 -7.35 11.03
C ALA A 98 -5.27 -6.62 10.04
N GLY A 99 -6.53 -6.40 10.44
CA GLY A 99 -7.50 -5.65 9.64
C GLY A 99 -7.10 -4.19 9.49
N LEU A 100 -6.92 -3.48 10.60
CA LEU A 100 -6.51 -2.06 10.61
C LEU A 100 -5.17 -1.83 9.89
N GLY A 101 -4.14 -2.61 10.25
CA GLY A 101 -2.81 -2.49 9.67
C GLY A 101 -2.78 -2.71 8.16
N SER A 102 -3.61 -3.62 7.63
CA SER A 102 -3.71 -3.83 6.18
C SER A 102 -4.23 -2.60 5.44
N VAL A 103 -5.28 -1.93 5.95
CA VAL A 103 -5.82 -0.71 5.33
C VAL A 103 -4.75 0.39 5.30
N MET A 104 -3.94 0.48 6.35
CA MET A 104 -2.86 1.46 6.44
C MET A 104 -1.73 1.17 5.45
N ILE A 105 -1.30 -0.10 5.32
CA ILE A 105 -0.30 -0.50 4.33
C ILE A 105 -0.81 -0.26 2.91
N ASP A 106 -2.04 -0.70 2.60
CA ASP A 106 -2.62 -0.58 1.28
C ASP A 106 -3.05 0.84 0.93
N SER A 107 -2.85 1.81 1.82
CA SER A 107 -2.86 3.24 1.46
C SER A 107 -1.64 3.66 0.61
N GLN A 108 -0.69 2.74 0.40
CA GLN A 108 0.48 2.88 -0.48
C GLN A 108 0.19 3.60 -1.82
N PRO A 109 -0.90 3.35 -2.55
CA PRO A 109 -1.13 4.00 -3.85
C PRO A 109 -1.25 5.53 -3.75
N ILE A 110 -1.65 6.05 -2.59
CA ILE A 110 -1.62 7.50 -2.31
C ILE A 110 -0.18 8.00 -2.31
N ALA A 111 0.72 7.31 -1.62
CA ALA A 111 2.14 7.63 -1.59
C ALA A 111 2.78 7.48 -2.99
N VAL A 112 2.43 6.42 -3.73
CA VAL A 112 2.89 6.22 -5.11
C VAL A 112 2.41 7.36 -6.01
N ALA A 113 1.16 7.80 -5.91
CA ALA A 113 0.63 8.90 -6.70
C ALA A 113 1.35 10.22 -6.42
N LEU A 114 1.68 10.49 -5.14
CA LEU A 114 2.48 11.67 -4.75
C LEU A 114 3.91 11.60 -5.29
N MET A 115 4.56 10.43 -5.17
CA MET A 115 5.90 10.23 -5.72
C MET A 115 5.90 10.32 -7.24
N ALA A 116 4.90 9.77 -7.92
CA ALA A 116 4.76 9.81 -9.37
C ALA A 116 4.61 11.24 -9.88
N ARG A 117 3.87 12.10 -9.18
CA ARG A 117 3.83 13.53 -9.50
C ARG A 117 5.21 14.17 -9.42
N PHE A 118 5.99 13.87 -8.39
CA PHE A 118 7.31 14.46 -8.22
C PHE A 118 8.34 13.90 -9.22
N LEU A 119 8.33 12.59 -9.47
CA LEU A 119 9.30 11.87 -10.30
C LEU A 119 8.98 11.96 -11.80
N PHE A 120 7.71 11.90 -12.18
CA PHE A 120 7.24 11.84 -13.57
C PHE A 120 6.50 13.11 -14.02
N GLN A 121 6.39 14.13 -13.17
CA GLN A 121 5.70 15.39 -13.45
C GLN A 121 4.24 15.24 -13.92
N GLU A 122 3.57 14.17 -13.48
CA GLU A 122 2.16 13.96 -13.80
C GLU A 122 1.26 15.03 -13.17
N ILE A 123 0.33 15.58 -13.94
CA ILE A 123 -0.64 16.56 -13.45
C ILE A 123 -1.75 15.81 -12.70
N VAL A 124 -1.80 15.98 -11.38
CA VAL A 124 -2.92 15.47 -10.56
C VAL A 124 -4.12 16.37 -10.78
N GLY A 125 -5.15 15.85 -11.47
CA GLY A 125 -6.40 16.57 -11.70
C GLY A 125 -7.21 16.80 -10.41
N PRO A 126 -8.29 17.62 -10.46
CA PRO A 126 -9.09 17.97 -9.28
C PRO A 126 -9.68 16.76 -8.53
N LEU A 127 -10.13 15.73 -9.25
CA LEU A 127 -10.61 14.49 -8.65
C LEU A 127 -9.49 13.71 -7.94
N GLY A 128 -8.26 13.77 -8.46
CA GLY A 128 -7.09 13.19 -7.80
C GLY A 128 -6.76 13.91 -6.49
N TRP A 129 -6.89 15.25 -6.46
CA TRP A 129 -6.73 16.04 -5.22
C TRP A 129 -7.81 15.78 -4.19
N LEU A 130 -9.07 15.66 -4.64
CA LEU A 130 -10.17 15.27 -3.76
C LEU A 130 -9.92 13.88 -3.16
N GLY A 131 -9.54 12.92 -4.00
CA GLY A 131 -9.14 11.59 -3.56
C GLY A 131 -8.01 11.65 -2.54
N LEU A 132 -6.93 12.37 -2.82
CA LEU A 132 -5.81 12.54 -1.89
C LEU A 132 -6.25 13.15 -0.54
N GLY A 133 -7.10 14.18 -0.57
CA GLY A 133 -7.62 14.81 0.64
C GLY A 133 -8.44 13.85 1.50
N LEU A 134 -9.36 13.09 0.88
CA LEU A 134 -10.11 12.03 1.57
C LEU A 134 -9.18 10.94 2.13
N GLY A 135 -8.07 10.66 1.45
CA GLY A 135 -7.09 9.66 1.88
C GLY A 135 -6.36 10.10 3.13
N ILE A 136 -5.94 11.37 3.20
CA ILE A 136 -5.32 11.95 4.39
C ILE A 136 -6.29 11.90 5.57
N VAL A 137 -7.56 12.27 5.37
CA VAL A 137 -8.58 12.17 6.41
C VAL A 137 -8.77 10.72 6.86
N GLY A 138 -8.95 9.79 5.91
CA GLY A 138 -9.12 8.36 6.20
C GLY A 138 -7.95 7.78 6.99
N ILE A 139 -6.72 8.02 6.55
CA ILE A 139 -5.50 7.58 7.24
C ILE A 139 -5.40 8.20 8.63
N SER A 140 -5.77 9.47 8.81
CA SER A 140 -5.74 10.13 10.12
C SER A 140 -6.72 9.50 11.11
N LEU A 141 -7.92 9.12 10.64
CA LEU A 141 -8.92 8.43 11.45
C LEU A 141 -8.54 6.98 11.79
N LEU A 142 -7.69 6.35 10.97
CA LEU A 142 -7.17 5.01 11.23
C LEU A 142 -5.93 5.03 12.12
N GLY A 143 -5.09 6.06 11.96
CA GLY A 143 -3.74 6.09 12.52
C GLY A 143 -3.61 6.84 13.84
N LEU A 144 -4.58 7.71 14.18
CA LEU A 144 -4.59 8.41 15.46
C LEU A 144 -5.47 7.67 16.46
N PRO A 145 -5.08 7.63 17.76
CA PRO A 145 -5.95 7.13 18.81
C PRO A 145 -7.30 7.85 18.82
N ASP A 146 -8.40 7.12 19.00
CA ASP A 146 -9.75 7.67 19.07
C ASP A 146 -9.84 8.81 20.11
N GLU A 147 -9.16 8.68 21.24
CA GLU A 147 -9.09 9.71 22.28
C GLU A 147 -8.48 11.02 21.77
N TRP A 148 -7.41 10.95 20.95
CA TRP A 148 -6.78 12.15 20.40
C TRP A 148 -7.70 12.84 19.40
N ILE A 149 -8.40 12.06 18.58
CA ILE A 149 -9.38 12.55 17.61
C ILE A 149 -10.53 13.23 18.34
N LEU A 150 -11.11 12.56 19.34
CA LEU A 150 -12.24 13.07 20.11
C LEU A 150 -11.87 14.31 20.94
N GLN A 151 -10.68 14.32 21.56
CA GLN A 151 -10.17 15.51 22.25
C GLN A 151 -9.95 16.67 21.29
N THR A 152 -9.39 16.42 20.11
CA THR A 152 -9.20 17.45 19.08
C THR A 152 -10.54 18.04 18.63
N ILE A 153 -11.53 17.19 18.36
CA ILE A 153 -12.88 17.63 17.98
C ILE A 153 -13.51 18.43 19.13
N SER A 154 -13.42 17.93 20.36
CA SER A 154 -13.91 18.62 21.55
C SER A 154 -13.29 20.00 21.69
N ASN A 155 -11.96 20.11 21.64
CA ASN A 155 -11.23 21.37 21.75
C ASN A 155 -11.61 22.35 20.64
N LEU A 156 -11.74 21.88 19.40
CA LEU A 156 -12.21 22.69 18.27
C LEU A 156 -13.64 23.21 18.50
N THR A 157 -14.56 22.35 18.94
CA THR A 157 -15.95 22.75 19.22
C THR A 157 -16.03 23.74 20.38
N THR A 158 -15.22 23.58 21.42
CA THR A 158 -15.13 24.54 22.54
C THR A 158 -14.55 25.88 22.08
N SER A 159 -13.48 25.90 21.29
CA SER A 159 -12.91 27.15 20.76
C SER A 159 -13.86 27.86 19.79
N LEU A 160 -14.56 27.11 18.93
CA LEU A 160 -15.58 27.67 18.03
C LEU A 160 -16.78 28.24 18.78
N SER A 161 -17.23 27.57 19.85
CA SER A 161 -18.38 28.00 20.64
C SER A 161 -18.07 29.16 21.60
N THR A 162 -16.87 29.20 22.18
CA THR A 162 -16.47 30.24 23.15
C THR A 162 -15.77 31.43 22.50
N GLY A 163 -15.36 31.33 21.23
CA GLY A 163 -14.53 32.33 20.55
C GLY A 163 -13.10 32.43 21.12
N ASN A 164 -12.78 31.67 22.16
CA ASN A 164 -11.46 31.62 22.76
C ASN A 164 -10.56 30.68 21.97
N TRP A 165 -9.79 31.29 21.07
CA TRP A 165 -8.70 30.61 20.39
C TRP A 165 -7.47 30.63 21.28
N PRO A 166 -6.93 29.47 21.65
CA PRO A 166 -5.70 29.44 22.41
C PRO A 166 -4.56 30.09 21.61
N SER A 167 -3.72 30.86 22.31
CA SER A 167 -2.70 31.75 21.73
C SER A 167 -1.54 31.02 21.02
N SER A 168 -1.48 29.69 21.10
CA SER A 168 -0.51 28.87 20.38
C SER A 168 -1.21 27.69 19.70
N ALA A 169 -1.63 27.87 18.45
CA ALA A 169 -2.42 26.89 17.69
C ALA A 169 -1.82 25.47 17.65
N ALA A 170 -0.51 25.33 17.81
CA ALA A 170 0.19 24.05 17.85
C ALA A 170 0.13 23.33 19.22
N THR A 171 -0.05 24.06 20.33
CA THR A 171 0.10 23.53 21.70
C THR A 171 -1.23 23.15 22.37
N SER A 172 -2.36 23.58 21.80
CA SER A 172 -3.62 23.70 22.57
C SER A 172 -4.87 23.13 21.89
N ILE A 173 -4.77 22.65 20.65
CA ILE A 173 -5.87 21.91 20.01
C ILE A 173 -5.77 20.40 20.34
N GLY A 174 -4.64 19.95 20.94
CA GLY A 174 -4.46 18.57 21.39
C GLY A 174 -4.11 17.58 20.28
N LEU A 175 -3.73 18.06 19.09
CA LEU A 175 -3.38 17.18 17.96
C LEU A 175 -2.15 16.30 18.25
N PHE A 176 -1.21 16.76 19.09
CA PHE A 176 -0.02 16.01 19.48
C PHE A 176 0.43 16.38 20.90
N PRO A 177 0.61 15.42 21.82
CA PRO A 177 1.26 15.68 23.10
C PRO A 177 2.75 15.94 22.85
N LEU A 178 3.14 17.21 22.75
CA LEU A 178 4.50 17.64 22.41
C LEU A 178 5.45 17.69 23.63
N GLU A 179 5.05 17.16 24.79
CA GLU A 179 5.90 17.14 26.00
C GLU A 179 6.90 15.96 26.03
N GLN A 180 6.75 14.97 25.14
CA GLN A 180 7.69 13.84 24.96
C GLN A 180 8.30 13.87 23.56
N ASP A 181 9.47 13.23 23.40
CA ASP A 181 10.18 13.13 22.11
C ASP A 181 9.23 12.54 21.05
N LEU A 182 8.75 13.40 20.15
CA LEU A 182 7.72 13.10 19.17
C LEU A 182 8.07 11.85 18.36
N LEU A 183 9.34 11.64 18.03
CA LEU A 183 9.77 10.45 17.30
C LEU A 183 9.54 9.17 18.12
N THR A 184 9.85 9.18 19.41
CA THR A 184 9.63 8.02 20.28
C THR A 184 8.15 7.73 20.49
N THR A 185 7.32 8.76 20.62
CA THR A 185 5.86 8.62 20.72
C THR A 185 5.30 8.03 19.43
N MET A 186 5.65 8.59 18.26
CA MET A 186 5.15 8.11 16.97
C MET A 186 5.61 6.66 16.70
N LEU A 187 6.90 6.34 16.90
CA LEU A 187 7.42 4.98 16.73
C LEU A 187 6.92 3.99 17.80
N GLY A 188 6.34 4.50 18.90
CA GLY A 188 5.64 3.72 19.90
C GLY A 188 4.32 3.12 19.38
N HIS A 189 3.64 3.82 18.47
CA HIS A 189 2.33 3.45 17.93
C HIS A 189 2.45 2.57 16.67
N GLY A 190 1.69 1.47 16.62
CA GLY A 190 1.74 0.51 15.52
C GLY A 190 1.27 1.08 14.19
N GLU A 191 0.35 2.04 14.26
CA GLU A 191 -0.25 2.76 13.16
C GLU A 191 0.80 3.53 12.33
N TRP A 192 1.71 4.23 12.99
CA TRP A 192 2.77 4.98 12.32
C TRP A 192 3.81 4.05 11.68
N LEU A 193 4.11 2.94 12.34
CA LEU A 193 4.96 1.89 11.76
C LEU A 193 4.31 1.30 10.51
N MET A 194 2.99 1.08 10.50
CA MET A 194 2.25 0.65 9.30
C MET A 194 2.32 1.67 8.15
N LEU A 195 2.30 2.97 8.44
CA LEU A 195 2.48 4.01 7.42
C LEU A 195 3.91 4.08 6.89
N LEU A 196 4.92 3.91 7.75
CA LEU A 196 6.32 3.79 7.32
C LEU A 196 6.51 2.52 6.46
N ALA A 197 5.83 1.43 6.82
CA ALA A 197 5.77 0.23 6.00
C ALA A 197 5.16 0.53 4.62
N ALA A 198 4.01 1.20 4.57
CA ALA A 198 3.35 1.62 3.32
C ALA A 198 4.27 2.46 2.42
N LEU A 199 4.98 3.44 3.00
CA LEU A 199 5.94 4.28 2.27
C LEU A 199 7.12 3.46 1.74
N SER A 200 7.67 2.58 2.56
CA SER A 200 8.79 1.72 2.18
C SER A 200 8.40 0.75 1.06
N MET A 201 7.21 0.14 1.15
CA MET A 201 6.63 -0.70 0.09
C MET A 201 6.35 0.09 -1.19
N ALA A 202 5.92 1.36 -1.07
CA ALA A 202 5.73 2.25 -2.22
C ALA A 202 7.04 2.42 -3.00
N VAL A 203 8.12 2.72 -2.29
CA VAL A 203 9.46 2.88 -2.87
C VAL A 203 9.95 1.55 -3.45
N GLY A 204 9.80 0.44 -2.72
CA GLY A 204 10.17 -0.91 -3.18
C GLY A 204 9.46 -1.31 -4.48
N THR A 205 8.16 -1.04 -4.57
CA THR A 205 7.34 -1.29 -5.77
C THR A 205 7.80 -0.47 -6.98
N VAL A 206 8.26 0.76 -6.76
CA VAL A 206 8.87 1.56 -7.84
C VAL A 206 10.24 1.00 -8.21
N MET A 207 11.07 0.66 -7.21
CA MET A 207 12.42 0.11 -7.41
C MET A 207 12.43 -1.19 -8.22
N ILE A 208 11.42 -2.07 -8.09
CA ILE A 208 11.40 -3.34 -8.83
C ILE A 208 11.46 -3.14 -10.35
N THR A 209 10.92 -2.04 -10.87
CA THR A 209 10.98 -1.73 -12.31
C THR A 209 12.38 -1.36 -12.81
N TYR A 210 13.25 -0.90 -11.91
CA TYR A 210 14.67 -0.63 -12.18
C TYR A 210 15.53 -1.88 -11.97
N VAL A 211 15.22 -2.66 -10.92
CA VAL A 211 15.87 -3.95 -10.64
C VAL A 211 15.66 -4.91 -11.81
N ALA A 212 14.42 -4.99 -12.34
CA ALA A 212 14.04 -5.85 -13.45
C ALA A 212 14.80 -5.58 -14.76
N ARG A 213 15.44 -4.42 -14.91
CA ARG A 213 16.29 -4.11 -16.07
C ARG A 213 17.63 -4.84 -16.04
N HIS A 214 18.05 -5.28 -14.86
CA HIS A 214 19.37 -5.89 -14.64
C HIS A 214 19.29 -7.36 -14.20
N VAL A 215 18.18 -7.76 -13.56
CA VAL A 215 18.00 -9.11 -12.99
C VAL A 215 16.58 -9.60 -13.28
N ASP A 216 16.41 -10.92 -13.46
CA ASP A 216 15.07 -11.51 -13.53
C ASP A 216 14.27 -11.17 -12.25
N PRO A 217 13.04 -10.66 -12.35
CA PRO A 217 12.25 -10.20 -11.21
C PRO A 217 12.03 -11.27 -10.14
N VAL A 218 11.84 -12.54 -10.50
CA VAL A 218 11.60 -13.62 -9.54
C VAL A 218 12.90 -13.96 -8.79
N VAL A 219 14.02 -13.96 -9.48
CA VAL A 219 15.35 -14.16 -8.88
C VAL A 219 15.72 -13.00 -7.97
N ALA A 220 15.47 -11.77 -8.41
CA ALA A 220 15.65 -10.58 -7.58
C ALA A 220 14.75 -10.64 -6.34
N THR A 221 13.52 -11.14 -6.47
CA THR A 221 12.62 -11.35 -5.34
C THR A 221 13.19 -12.30 -4.31
N GLY A 222 13.67 -13.47 -4.74
CA GLY A 222 14.27 -14.45 -3.82
C GLY A 222 15.48 -13.90 -3.06
N TRP A 223 16.39 -13.21 -3.74
CA TRP A 223 17.55 -12.59 -3.09
C TRP A 223 17.19 -11.40 -2.21
N HIS A 224 16.21 -10.57 -2.58
CA HIS A 224 15.79 -9.45 -1.73
C HIS A 224 15.27 -9.96 -0.38
N MET A 225 14.50 -11.07 -0.40
CA MET A 225 13.91 -11.61 0.82
C MET A 225 14.99 -12.16 1.75
N ILE A 226 15.99 -12.87 1.21
CA ILE A 226 17.11 -13.36 2.00
C ILE A 226 17.90 -12.19 2.58
N PHE A 227 18.37 -11.27 1.73
CA PHE A 227 19.18 -10.14 2.19
C PHE A 227 18.41 -9.14 3.05
N GLY A 228 17.10 -9.06 2.92
CA GLY A 228 16.24 -8.25 3.77
C GLY A 228 15.96 -8.88 5.13
N GLY A 229 15.84 -10.22 5.18
CA GLY A 229 15.63 -10.96 6.41
C GLY A 229 16.88 -11.06 7.29
N LEU A 230 18.08 -11.01 6.72
CA LEU A 230 19.33 -11.14 7.49
C LEU A 230 19.56 -9.98 8.48
N PRO A 231 19.41 -8.69 8.12
CA PRO A 231 19.46 -7.59 9.08
C PRO A 231 18.39 -7.71 10.17
N LEU A 232 17.18 -8.15 9.81
CA LEU A 232 16.09 -8.37 10.78
C LEU A 232 16.44 -9.49 11.76
N LEU A 233 17.09 -10.57 11.31
CA LEU A 233 17.60 -11.62 12.19
C LEU A 233 18.66 -11.06 13.15
N GLY A 234 19.60 -10.27 12.64
CA GLY A 234 20.63 -9.62 13.45
C GLY A 234 20.04 -8.72 14.53
N LEU A 235 19.08 -7.86 14.15
CA LEU A 235 18.35 -7.01 15.09
C LEU A 235 17.57 -7.84 16.10
N SER A 236 16.81 -8.85 15.65
CA SER A 236 16.06 -9.76 16.50
C SER A 236 16.96 -10.40 17.57
N THR A 237 18.12 -10.94 17.19
CA THR A 237 19.06 -11.56 18.14
C THR A 237 19.69 -10.56 19.12
N TYR A 238 19.67 -9.27 18.80
CA TYR A 238 20.25 -8.21 19.62
C TYR A 238 19.22 -7.55 20.55
N THR A 239 17.98 -7.36 20.08
CA THR A 239 16.94 -6.60 20.80
C THR A 239 15.84 -7.46 21.39
N GLU A 240 15.57 -8.65 20.83
CA GLU A 240 14.45 -9.49 21.22
C GLU A 240 14.91 -10.67 22.08
N VAL A 241 14.07 -11.06 23.03
CA VAL A 241 14.29 -12.21 23.91
C VAL A 241 13.10 -13.16 23.81
N GLN A 242 13.34 -14.44 24.08
CA GLN A 242 12.30 -15.49 24.01
C GLN A 242 11.61 -15.63 22.64
N GLN A 243 12.40 -15.51 21.56
CA GLN A 243 11.93 -15.47 20.18
C GLN A 243 11.06 -16.68 19.77
N TRP A 244 11.34 -17.90 20.26
CA TRP A 244 10.67 -19.13 19.81
C TRP A 244 10.05 -19.97 20.94
N GLN A 245 10.31 -19.63 22.19
CA GLN A 245 9.97 -20.44 23.36
C GLN A 245 8.45 -20.52 23.59
N GLY A 246 7.69 -19.50 23.16
CA GLY A 246 6.24 -19.46 23.27
C GLY A 246 5.50 -20.10 22.09
N ILE A 247 6.17 -20.41 20.98
CA ILE A 247 5.49 -20.78 19.74
C ILE A 247 4.88 -22.17 19.86
N THR A 248 3.56 -22.22 19.82
CA THR A 248 2.77 -23.46 19.81
C THR A 248 2.78 -24.15 18.44
N THR A 249 2.28 -25.38 18.36
CA THR A 249 2.15 -26.08 17.07
C THR A 249 1.29 -25.31 16.07
N SER A 250 0.18 -24.70 16.52
CA SER A 250 -0.64 -23.84 15.65
C SER A 250 0.11 -22.58 15.23
N GLY A 251 0.93 -22.01 16.11
CA GLY A 251 1.84 -20.91 15.78
C GLY A 251 2.82 -21.27 14.67
N TRP A 252 3.48 -22.43 14.74
CA TRP A 252 4.37 -22.90 13.68
C TRP A 252 3.64 -23.12 12.34
N LEU A 253 2.39 -23.61 12.37
CA LEU A 253 1.56 -23.74 11.17
C LEU A 253 1.18 -22.37 10.57
N ALA A 254 0.89 -21.38 11.41
CA ALA A 254 0.60 -20.01 10.97
C ALA A 254 1.85 -19.34 10.36
N ILE A 255 3.03 -19.56 10.95
CA ILE A 255 4.31 -19.10 10.40
C ILE A 255 4.58 -19.78 9.06
N LEU A 256 4.41 -21.10 8.96
CA LEU A 256 4.58 -21.84 7.71
C LEU A 256 3.63 -21.33 6.62
N TYR A 257 2.36 -21.12 6.96
CA TYR A 257 1.36 -20.56 6.05
C TYR A 257 1.77 -19.17 5.54
N SER A 258 2.13 -18.26 6.45
CA SER A 258 2.52 -16.90 6.07
C SER A 258 3.86 -16.85 5.30
N THR A 259 4.75 -17.81 5.53
CA THR A 259 6.02 -17.97 4.80
C THR A 259 5.79 -18.46 3.37
N VAL A 260 5.00 -19.53 3.19
CA VAL A 260 4.80 -20.13 1.87
C VAL A 260 3.83 -19.27 1.04
N PHE A 261 2.65 -18.98 1.58
CA PHE A 261 1.59 -18.32 0.84
C PHE A 261 1.73 -16.80 0.86
N GLY A 262 1.89 -16.23 2.06
CA GLY A 262 1.99 -14.78 2.25
C GLY A 262 3.31 -14.18 1.79
N SER A 263 4.39 -14.98 1.75
CA SER A 263 5.73 -14.50 1.35
C SER A 263 6.14 -15.09 -0.01
N ALA A 264 6.48 -16.38 -0.10
CA ALA A 264 7.06 -16.94 -1.31
C ALA A 264 6.13 -16.80 -2.55
N ILE A 265 4.88 -17.25 -2.43
CA ILE A 265 3.92 -17.21 -3.55
C ILE A 265 3.46 -15.77 -3.82
N ALA A 266 2.96 -15.07 -2.81
CA ALA A 266 2.40 -13.73 -3.00
C ALA A 266 3.43 -12.74 -3.54
N TYR A 267 4.64 -12.65 -2.96
CA TYR A 267 5.68 -11.74 -3.47
C TYR A 267 6.23 -12.18 -4.82
N GLY A 268 6.43 -13.48 -5.02
CA GLY A 268 6.88 -14.03 -6.29
C GLY A 268 5.94 -13.65 -7.44
N VAL A 269 4.63 -13.80 -7.24
CA VAL A 269 3.61 -13.43 -8.22
C VAL A 269 3.48 -11.91 -8.33
N PHE A 270 3.37 -11.18 -7.22
CA PHE A 270 3.18 -9.73 -7.22
C PHE A 270 4.32 -9.00 -7.92
N PHE A 271 5.57 -9.22 -7.53
CA PHE A 271 6.70 -8.50 -8.14
C PHE A 271 6.99 -8.95 -9.58
N TYR A 272 6.66 -10.20 -9.93
CA TYR A 272 6.65 -10.61 -11.33
C TYR A 272 5.62 -9.83 -12.15
N LEU A 273 4.38 -9.69 -11.66
CA LEU A 273 3.36 -8.89 -12.33
C LEU A 273 3.72 -7.40 -12.38
N ALA A 274 4.23 -6.85 -11.27
CA ALA A 274 4.64 -5.45 -11.16
C ALA A 274 5.78 -5.10 -12.13
N SER A 275 6.69 -6.04 -12.38
CA SER A 275 7.78 -5.86 -13.35
C SER A 275 7.34 -5.86 -14.81
N LYS A 276 6.17 -6.45 -15.12
CA LYS A 276 5.68 -6.63 -16.49
C LYS A 276 4.56 -5.66 -16.86
N GLY A 277 3.76 -5.24 -15.88
CA GLY A 277 2.50 -4.53 -16.11
C GLY A 277 2.53 -3.04 -15.83
N ASN A 278 1.39 -2.40 -16.13
CA ASN A 278 1.11 -1.04 -15.67
C ASN A 278 0.95 -1.07 -14.14
N LEU A 279 1.93 -0.53 -13.43
CA LEU A 279 1.97 -0.47 -11.97
C LEU A 279 0.69 0.13 -11.38
N THR A 280 0.04 1.07 -12.07
CA THR A 280 -1.18 1.71 -11.60
C THR A 280 -2.33 0.72 -11.49
N SER A 281 -2.53 -0.13 -12.50
CA SER A 281 -3.63 -1.13 -12.51
C SER A 281 -3.37 -2.28 -11.53
N LEU A 282 -2.12 -2.71 -11.36
CA LEU A 282 -1.79 -3.72 -10.34
C LEU A 282 -1.90 -3.15 -8.92
N SER A 283 -1.47 -1.90 -8.72
CA SER A 283 -1.63 -1.18 -7.44
C SER A 283 -3.10 -0.91 -7.12
N ALA A 284 -4.00 -0.90 -8.11
CA ALA A 284 -5.43 -0.85 -7.85
C ALA A 284 -5.98 -2.10 -7.17
N LEU A 285 -5.33 -3.24 -7.37
CA LEU A 285 -5.80 -4.51 -6.81
C LEU A 285 -5.32 -4.72 -5.37
N THR A 286 -4.36 -3.92 -4.88
CA THR A 286 -3.90 -3.97 -3.48
C THR A 286 -5.04 -3.71 -2.51
N PHE A 287 -6.09 -2.98 -2.91
CA PHE A 287 -7.28 -2.75 -2.09
C PHE A 287 -8.15 -3.98 -1.83
N LEU A 288 -7.86 -5.10 -2.49
CA LEU A 288 -8.46 -6.38 -2.11
C LEU A 288 -7.84 -6.92 -0.81
N THR A 289 -6.58 -6.61 -0.53
CA THR A 289 -5.87 -7.09 0.68
C THR A 289 -6.61 -6.67 1.96
N PRO A 290 -7.04 -5.40 2.16
CA PRO A 290 -7.76 -5.03 3.37
C PRO A 290 -9.15 -5.65 3.45
N VAL A 291 -9.83 -5.83 2.30
CA VAL A 291 -11.14 -6.51 2.28
C VAL A 291 -11.00 -7.92 2.84
N PHE A 292 -9.99 -8.66 2.40
CA PHE A 292 -9.73 -10.00 2.92
C PHE A 292 -9.23 -9.96 4.37
N ALA A 293 -8.25 -9.12 4.70
CA ALA A 293 -7.72 -9.01 6.04
C ALA A 293 -8.81 -8.66 7.07
N LEU A 294 -9.65 -7.67 6.80
CA LEU A 294 -10.78 -7.29 7.67
C LEU A 294 -11.80 -8.42 7.80
N THR A 295 -12.13 -9.10 6.71
CA THR A 295 -13.08 -10.22 6.74
C THR A 295 -12.56 -11.36 7.61
N PHE A 296 -11.28 -11.73 7.46
CA PHE A 296 -10.69 -12.84 8.21
C PHE A 296 -10.26 -12.44 9.62
N SER A 297 -9.85 -11.19 9.88
CA SER A 297 -9.45 -10.74 11.22
C SER A 297 -10.65 -10.58 12.14
N THR A 298 -11.76 -10.04 11.65
CA THR A 298 -13.03 -10.00 12.41
C THR A 298 -13.56 -11.42 12.70
N SER A 299 -13.45 -12.34 11.72
CA SER A 299 -13.97 -13.71 11.86
C SER A 299 -13.09 -14.63 12.72
N LEU A 300 -11.76 -14.54 12.62
CA LEU A 300 -10.83 -15.48 13.26
C LEU A 300 -10.16 -14.92 14.51
N LEU A 301 -9.94 -13.61 14.58
CA LEU A 301 -9.25 -12.95 15.70
C LEU A 301 -10.21 -12.11 16.56
N ALA A 302 -11.49 -12.04 16.19
CA ALA A 302 -12.49 -11.19 16.86
C ALA A 302 -12.03 -9.72 17.00
N GLU A 303 -11.27 -9.21 16.02
CA GLU A 303 -10.88 -7.80 15.98
C GLU A 303 -12.13 -6.93 15.82
N ASN A 304 -12.34 -6.01 16.77
CA ASN A 304 -13.43 -5.04 16.73
C ASN A 304 -12.87 -3.67 16.39
N LEU A 305 -13.18 -3.19 15.18
CA LEU A 305 -12.89 -1.81 14.79
C LEU A 305 -13.90 -0.86 15.44
N THR A 306 -13.42 0.28 15.91
CA THR A 306 -14.29 1.34 16.43
C THR A 306 -15.11 1.98 15.31
N ALA A 307 -16.17 2.72 15.68
CA ALA A 307 -16.98 3.43 14.70
C ALA A 307 -16.14 4.46 13.91
N ILE A 308 -15.18 5.13 14.58
CA ILE A 308 -14.27 6.09 13.95
C ILE A 308 -13.39 5.37 12.92
N GLN A 309 -12.82 4.22 13.29
CA GLN A 309 -11.98 3.44 12.38
C GLN A 309 -12.77 2.95 11.17
N TRP A 310 -14.02 2.49 11.32
CA TRP A 310 -14.87 2.13 10.17
C TRP A 310 -15.10 3.30 9.21
N THR A 311 -15.30 4.52 9.73
CA THR A 311 -15.39 5.72 8.88
C THR A 311 -14.06 6.02 8.18
N GLY A 312 -12.92 5.81 8.86
CA GLY A 312 -11.59 5.92 8.29
C GLY A 312 -11.35 4.92 7.14
N VAL A 313 -11.79 3.67 7.30
CA VAL A 313 -11.74 2.64 6.25
C VAL A 313 -12.56 3.11 5.04
N GLY A 314 -13.79 3.59 5.27
CA GLY A 314 -14.66 4.11 4.21
C GLY A 314 -14.01 5.25 3.42
N PHE A 315 -13.48 6.26 4.10
CA PHE A 315 -12.78 7.37 3.44
C PHE A 315 -11.54 6.93 2.69
N THR A 316 -10.76 6.01 3.26
CA THR A 316 -9.55 5.47 2.64
C THR A 316 -9.91 4.73 1.35
N LEU A 317 -10.90 3.84 1.36
CA LEU A 317 -11.35 3.11 0.17
C LEU A 317 -11.91 4.03 -0.92
N VAL A 318 -12.68 5.06 -0.55
CA VAL A 318 -13.22 6.05 -1.51
C VAL A 318 -12.09 6.88 -2.11
N SER A 319 -11.15 7.36 -1.29
CA SER A 319 -9.96 8.11 -1.72
C SER A 319 -9.20 7.36 -2.80
N ILE A 320 -8.89 6.13 -2.47
CA ILE A 320 -8.22 5.15 -3.31
C ILE A 320 -8.93 4.97 -4.66
N TYR A 321 -10.25 4.76 -4.63
CA TYR A 321 -11.05 4.56 -5.84
C TYR A 321 -10.98 5.80 -6.73
N LEU A 322 -11.11 6.99 -6.14
CA LEU A 322 -11.02 8.26 -6.86
C LEU A 322 -9.64 8.49 -7.46
N VAL A 323 -8.56 8.23 -6.71
CA VAL A 323 -7.18 8.40 -7.20
C VAL A 323 -6.91 7.45 -8.36
N ASN A 324 -7.35 6.20 -8.24
CA ASN A 324 -7.09 5.18 -9.24
C ASN A 324 -7.96 5.31 -10.49
N GLN A 325 -9.23 5.70 -10.35
CA GLN A 325 -10.17 5.88 -11.48
C GLN A 325 -10.23 7.32 -11.98
N ARG A 326 -9.29 8.19 -11.57
CA ARG A 326 -9.34 9.64 -11.82
C ARG A 326 -9.54 9.99 -13.29
N ASP A 327 -8.87 9.30 -14.21
CA ASP A 327 -8.92 9.62 -15.64
C ASP A 327 -10.26 9.22 -16.26
N MET A 328 -10.77 8.03 -15.91
CA MET A 328 -12.07 7.54 -16.35
C MET A 328 -13.21 8.39 -15.77
N LEU A 329 -13.16 8.70 -14.47
CA LEU A 329 -14.17 9.53 -13.79
C LEU A 329 -14.18 10.95 -14.33
N THR A 330 -13.00 11.53 -14.58
CA THR A 330 -12.88 12.86 -15.19
C THR A 330 -13.53 12.89 -16.58
N LYS A 331 -13.29 11.86 -17.40
CA LYS A 331 -13.93 11.72 -18.73
C LYS A 331 -15.45 11.56 -18.62
N SER A 332 -15.93 10.67 -17.75
CA SER A 332 -17.37 10.44 -17.55
C SER A 332 -18.09 11.67 -17.01
N LEU A 333 -17.49 12.37 -16.04
CA LEU A 333 -18.01 13.62 -15.50
C LEU A 333 -18.09 14.70 -16.58
N MET A 334 -17.05 14.84 -17.40
CA MET A 334 -17.08 15.80 -18.51
C MET A 334 -18.10 15.44 -19.59
N ARG A 335 -18.30 14.15 -19.91
CA ARG A 335 -19.38 13.72 -20.82
C ARG A 335 -20.76 14.05 -20.25
N PHE A 336 -20.95 13.86 -18.95
CA PHE A 336 -22.19 14.18 -18.26
C PHE A 336 -22.44 15.70 -18.23
N LEU A 337 -21.43 16.49 -17.84
CA LEU A 337 -21.49 17.95 -17.80
C LEU A 337 -21.56 18.59 -19.20
N ALA A 338 -21.04 17.93 -20.23
CA ALA A 338 -21.15 18.37 -21.62
C ALA A 338 -22.32 17.71 -22.35
N GLY A 339 -23.29 17.14 -21.62
CA GLY A 339 -24.51 16.60 -22.20
C GLY A 339 -25.30 17.67 -22.99
N PRO A 340 -26.29 17.25 -23.81
CA PRO A 340 -26.97 18.10 -24.77
C PRO A 340 -27.57 19.38 -24.16
N ALA A 341 -28.07 19.28 -22.92
CA ALA A 341 -28.67 20.41 -22.21
C ALA A 341 -27.66 21.51 -21.86
N ILE A 342 -26.45 21.15 -21.45
CA ILE A 342 -25.42 22.12 -21.05
C ILE A 342 -24.65 22.64 -22.28
N MET A 343 -24.44 21.80 -23.31
CA MET A 343 -23.94 22.31 -24.61
C MET A 343 -24.90 23.34 -25.22
N GLY A 344 -26.21 23.08 -25.18
CA GLY A 344 -27.23 24.03 -25.63
C GLY A 344 -27.21 25.35 -24.83
N MET A 345 -27.05 25.28 -23.51
CA MET A 345 -26.92 26.46 -22.64
C MET A 345 -25.60 27.21 -22.85
N ALA A 346 -24.48 26.51 -23.03
CA ALA A 346 -23.17 27.10 -23.25
C ALA A 346 -23.08 27.79 -24.63
N GLU A 347 -23.76 27.25 -25.64
CA GLU A 347 -23.86 27.87 -26.97
C GLU A 347 -24.69 29.18 -26.92
N THR A 348 -25.72 29.23 -26.06
CA THR A 348 -26.50 30.47 -25.84
C THR A 348 -25.73 31.53 -25.03
N ILE A 349 -24.87 31.12 -24.09
CA ILE A 349 -24.19 32.04 -23.16
C ILE A 349 -22.81 32.47 -23.68
N ASN A 350 -22.00 31.55 -24.22
CA ASN A 350 -20.67 31.85 -24.76
C ASN A 350 -20.23 30.82 -25.83
N PRO A 351 -20.39 31.15 -27.12
CA PRO A 351 -20.10 30.22 -28.22
C PRO A 351 -18.61 29.85 -28.34
N LYS A 352 -17.67 30.66 -27.83
CA LYS A 352 -16.25 30.29 -27.80
C LYS A 352 -15.98 29.18 -26.78
N LEU A 353 -16.63 29.23 -25.61
CA LEU A 353 -16.50 28.22 -24.56
C LEU A 353 -17.06 26.86 -25.02
N SER A 354 -18.22 26.88 -25.70
CA SER A 354 -18.81 25.69 -26.32
C SER A 354 -17.86 25.03 -27.33
N LYS A 355 -17.23 25.83 -28.20
CA LYS A 355 -16.26 25.35 -29.19
C LYS A 355 -14.99 24.77 -28.56
N THR A 356 -14.50 25.36 -27.47
CA THR A 356 -13.36 24.82 -26.71
C THR A 356 -13.70 23.49 -26.05
N LEU A 357 -14.88 23.36 -25.43
CA LEU A 357 -15.35 22.11 -24.82
C LEU A 357 -15.55 21.01 -25.87
N SER A 358 -16.16 21.34 -27.01
CA SER A 358 -16.35 20.41 -28.14
C SER A 358 -15.01 19.89 -28.71
N ASN A 359 -14.07 20.80 -28.98
CA ASN A 359 -12.74 20.43 -29.47
C ASN A 359 -11.95 19.58 -28.45
N TRP A 360 -12.10 19.88 -27.16
CA TRP A 360 -11.47 19.12 -26.09
C TRP A 360 -12.07 17.71 -25.97
N LEU A 361 -13.40 17.59 -26.02
CA LEU A 361 -14.10 16.29 -26.02
C LEU A 361 -13.71 15.43 -27.22
N HIS A 362 -13.60 16.01 -28.41
CA HIS A 362 -13.17 15.29 -29.61
C HIS A 362 -11.71 14.83 -29.56
N SER A 363 -10.79 15.65 -29.03
CA SER A 363 -9.37 15.30 -28.90
C SER A 363 -9.09 14.26 -27.81
N HIS A 364 -9.95 14.16 -26.80
CA HIS A 364 -9.79 13.22 -25.67
C HIS A 364 -10.77 12.03 -25.72
N SER A 365 -11.61 11.96 -26.76
CA SER A 365 -12.39 10.77 -27.12
C SER A 365 -11.66 9.80 -28.06
N SER A 366 -10.55 10.20 -28.70
CA SER A 366 -9.81 9.38 -29.67
C SER A 366 -8.38 9.06 -29.20
N VAL A 367 -8.26 8.02 -28.38
CA VAL A 367 -7.10 7.10 -28.24
C VAL A 367 -7.76 5.80 -27.73
N ASP A 368 -7.85 4.66 -28.41
CA ASP A 368 -7.02 4.03 -29.43
C ASP A 368 -7.93 3.14 -30.30
N SER A 369 -8.07 3.48 -31.58
CA SER A 369 -8.54 2.55 -32.61
C SER A 369 -7.74 2.88 -33.86
N SER A 370 -6.47 2.50 -33.89
CA SER A 370 -5.78 2.35 -35.16
C SER A 370 -6.62 1.42 -36.05
N PRO A 371 -6.89 1.75 -37.32
CA PRO A 371 -7.46 0.80 -38.24
C PRO A 371 -6.45 -0.35 -38.40
N GLU A 372 -6.87 -1.57 -38.07
CA GLU A 372 -6.25 -2.77 -38.63
C GLU A 372 -6.44 -2.69 -40.15
N GLU A 373 -5.39 -2.26 -40.87
CA GLU A 373 -5.30 -2.50 -42.31
C GLU A 373 -4.87 -3.95 -42.54
N VAL A 374 -5.86 -4.73 -42.97
CA VAL A 374 -5.88 -5.94 -43.84
C VAL A 374 -4.69 -6.89 -43.81
#